data_AF-A0A353VIW6-F1
#
_entry.id   AF-A0A353VIW6-F1
#
_cell.length_a   1.000
_cell.length_b   1.000
_cell.length_c   1.000
_cell.angle_alpha   90.00
_cell.angle_beta   90.00
_cell.angle_gamma   90.00
#
_symmetry.space_group_name_H-M   'P 1'
#
loop_
_entity.id
_entity.type
_entity.pdbx_description
1 polymer ?
#
loop_
_entity_poly.entity_id
_entity_poly.type
_entity_poly.pdbx_seq_one_letter_code
_entity_poly.pdbx_strand_id
1 'polypeptide(L)'
;MLDLVKQETERIESRFLEPACGTGNFLIEILRRKLNIVANRYRKSQIEFERYAVLAVSSIYGIDILEDNIEACRKRLFELFEAGYKKLYKENIKEECLDSIKFILSRNIIWGDALTLKTVDDKHEPIVFSEWSSVNGKMIKRRDFTYGNLLEAESSKVPGGLFEDVYESDPAFLPTPIKEFPLVHFLRISHVE
;
A
#
# COMPACT_ATOMS: atom_id res chain seq x y z
N MET A 1 -11.14 16.47 5.58
CA MET A 1 -10.88 15.49 4.49
C MET A 1 -10.79 14.06 5.02
N LEU A 2 -9.99 13.75 6.05
CA LEU A 2 -9.89 12.40 6.63
C LEU A 2 -11.21 11.82 7.21
N ASP A 3 -12.17 12.67 7.57
CA ASP A 3 -13.46 12.21 8.08
C ASP A 3 -14.43 11.79 6.97
N LEU A 4 -14.14 12.16 5.72
CA LEU A 4 -14.92 11.73 4.55
C LEU A 4 -14.67 10.26 4.18
N VAL A 5 -13.55 9.69 4.65
CA VAL A 5 -13.12 8.30 4.36
C VAL A 5 -12.94 7.47 5.64
N LYS A 6 -13.66 7.85 6.70
CA LYS A 6 -13.46 7.28 8.03
C LYS A 6 -13.69 5.77 8.04
N GLN A 7 -14.76 5.28 7.42
CA GLN A 7 -15.10 3.86 7.40
C GLN A 7 -14.01 3.02 6.72
N GLU A 8 -13.42 3.55 5.65
CA GLU A 8 -12.32 2.93 4.92
C GLU A 8 -11.04 2.95 5.73
N THR A 9 -10.76 4.03 6.49
CA THR A 9 -9.59 4.07 7.37
C THR A 9 -9.67 3.07 8.52
N GLU A 10 -10.88 2.60 8.87
CA GLU A 10 -11.11 1.59 9.90
C GLU A 10 -10.92 0.15 9.40
N ARG A 11 -10.83 -0.04 8.07
CA ARG A 11 -10.51 -1.32 7.43
C ARG A 11 -9.02 -1.39 7.13
N ILE A 12 -8.32 -2.36 7.71
CA ILE A 12 -6.87 -2.53 7.54
C ILE A 12 -6.47 -2.64 6.06
N GLU A 13 -7.25 -3.39 5.27
CA GLU A 13 -6.96 -3.72 3.87
C GLU A 13 -7.43 -2.66 2.86
N SER A 14 -8.24 -1.69 3.25
CA SER A 14 -8.73 -0.66 2.32
C SER A 14 -7.56 0.13 1.74
N ARG A 15 -7.50 0.23 0.41
CA ARG A 15 -6.38 0.83 -0.31
C ARG A 15 -6.60 2.33 -0.49
N PHE A 16 -5.53 3.12 -0.34
CA PHE A 16 -5.55 4.58 -0.50
C PHE A 16 -4.41 5.02 -1.40
N LEU A 17 -4.69 5.92 -2.35
CA LEU A 17 -3.72 6.55 -3.21
C LEU A 17 -3.80 8.07 -3.07
N GLU A 18 -2.67 8.72 -2.81
CA GLU A 18 -2.53 10.18 -2.84
C GLU A 18 -1.63 10.59 -4.03
N PRO A 19 -2.19 11.13 -5.15
CA PRO A 19 -1.44 11.40 -6.39
C PRO A 19 -0.57 12.67 -6.35
N ALA A 20 -0.48 13.34 -5.21
CA ALA A 20 0.41 14.47 -4.92
C ALA A 20 0.68 14.48 -3.40
N CYS A 21 1.39 13.45 -2.92
CA CYS A 21 1.44 13.14 -1.50
C CYS A 21 2.34 14.06 -0.67
N GLY A 22 3.17 14.87 -1.31
CA GLY A 22 4.18 15.70 -0.67
C GLY A 22 4.99 14.89 0.33
N THR A 23 5.18 15.42 1.53
CA THR A 23 5.85 14.71 2.64
C THR A 23 4.94 13.71 3.39
N GLY A 24 3.79 13.33 2.82
CA GLY A 24 2.90 12.28 3.32
C GLY A 24 1.95 12.68 4.45
N ASN A 25 1.47 13.92 4.50
CA ASN A 25 0.63 14.41 5.61
C ASN A 25 -0.73 13.71 5.71
N PHE A 26 -1.32 13.30 4.59
CA PHE A 26 -2.57 12.55 4.60
C PHE A 26 -2.31 11.06 4.85
N LEU A 27 -1.33 10.47 4.14
CA LEU A 27 -0.95 9.06 4.28
C LEU A 27 -0.55 8.70 5.71
N ILE A 28 0.19 9.57 6.42
CA ILE A 28 0.64 9.29 7.79
C ILE A 28 -0.54 9.15 8.76
N GLU A 29 -1.60 9.94 8.58
CA GLU A 29 -2.78 9.88 9.45
C GLU A 29 -3.68 8.67 9.12
N ILE A 30 -3.77 8.29 7.84
CA ILE A 30 -4.40 7.01 7.46
C ILE A 30 -3.65 5.84 8.09
N LEU A 31 -2.32 5.81 7.94
CA LEU A 31 -1.50 4.74 8.48
C LEU A 31 -1.62 4.68 10.01
N ARG A 32 -1.60 5.82 10.69
CA ARG A 32 -1.79 5.91 12.14
C ARG A 32 -3.11 5.28 12.58
N ARG A 33 -4.22 5.61 11.92
CA ARG A 33 -5.55 5.04 12.21
C ARG A 33 -5.55 3.52 12.03
N LYS A 34 -5.00 3.03 10.91
CA LYS A 34 -4.89 1.58 10.64
C LYS A 34 -4.03 0.88 11.69
N LEU A 35 -2.83 1.40 11.99
CA LEU A 35 -1.93 0.80 12.98
C LEU A 35 -2.51 0.80 14.39
N ASN A 36 -3.30 1.81 14.77
CA ASN A 36 -4.03 1.81 16.04
C ASN A 36 -5.02 0.64 16.11
N ILE A 37 -5.74 0.35 15.02
CA ILE A 37 -6.65 -0.80 14.94
C ILE A 37 -5.88 -2.12 15.04
N VAL A 38 -4.76 -2.22 14.32
CA VAL A 38 -3.88 -3.40 14.37
C VAL A 38 -3.38 -3.62 15.80
N ALA A 39 -2.87 -2.59 16.46
CA ALA A 39 -2.39 -2.67 17.83
C ALA A 39 -3.51 -3.06 18.80
N ASN A 40 -4.69 -2.46 18.69
CA ASN A 40 -5.82 -2.75 19.57
C ASN A 40 -6.29 -4.21 19.45
N ARG A 41 -6.33 -4.76 18.22
CA ARG A 41 -6.83 -6.12 17.96
C ARG A 41 -5.78 -7.20 18.17
N TYR A 42 -4.53 -6.96 17.78
CA TYR A 42 -3.54 -8.02 17.60
C TYR A 42 -2.30 -7.91 18.49
N ARG A 43 -2.13 -6.87 19.33
CA ARG A 43 -0.91 -6.70 20.16
C ARG A 43 -0.53 -7.92 21.02
N LYS A 44 -1.49 -8.76 21.40
CA LYS A 44 -1.26 -9.97 22.21
C LYS A 44 -0.45 -11.05 21.49
N SER A 45 -0.43 -11.02 20.15
CA SER A 45 0.33 -11.95 19.31
C SER A 45 1.22 -11.15 18.39
N GLN A 46 2.54 -11.20 18.62
CA GLN A 46 3.50 -10.43 17.83
C GLN A 46 3.43 -10.77 16.34
N ILE A 47 3.31 -12.04 15.98
CA ILE A 47 3.22 -12.47 14.58
C ILE A 47 1.96 -11.94 13.90
N GLU A 48 0.82 -11.91 14.61
CA GLU A 48 -0.44 -11.37 14.06
C GLU A 48 -0.34 -9.84 13.94
N PHE A 49 0.23 -9.15 14.92
CA PHE A 49 0.51 -7.72 14.81
C PHE A 49 1.37 -7.41 13.59
N GLU A 50 2.51 -8.09 13.44
CA GLU A 50 3.44 -7.89 12.32
C GLU A 50 2.74 -8.12 10.98
N ARG A 51 1.99 -9.22 10.85
CA ARG A 51 1.21 -9.56 9.65
C ARG A 51 0.25 -8.44 9.27
N TYR A 52 -0.60 -8.01 10.20
CA TYR A 52 -1.63 -7.01 9.92
C TYR A 52 -1.06 -5.59 9.79
N ALA A 53 0.09 -5.31 10.41
CA ALA A 53 0.78 -4.05 10.22
C ALA A 53 1.46 -3.97 8.84
N VAL A 54 2.07 -5.07 8.38
CA VAL A 54 2.56 -5.19 6.99
C VAL A 54 1.43 -4.95 6.00
N LEU A 55 0.25 -5.53 6.25
CA LEU A 55 -0.93 -5.35 5.41
C LEU A 55 -1.47 -3.90 5.43
N ALA A 56 -1.41 -3.23 6.58
CA ALA A 56 -1.80 -1.83 6.71
C ALA A 56 -0.88 -0.90 5.90
N VAL A 57 0.44 -1.17 5.91
CA VAL A 57 1.41 -0.40 5.13
C VAL A 57 1.30 -0.73 3.63
N SER A 58 1.03 -1.99 3.28
CA SER A 58 0.87 -2.41 1.89
C SER A 58 -0.38 -1.85 1.21
N SER A 59 -1.30 -1.26 1.98
CA SER A 59 -2.54 -0.67 1.47
C SER A 59 -2.45 0.85 1.26
N ILE A 60 -1.30 1.49 1.46
CA ILE A 60 -1.14 2.93 1.20
C ILE A 60 -0.19 3.16 0.03
N TYR A 61 -0.53 4.12 -0.82
CA TYR A 61 0.17 4.46 -2.05
C TYR A 61 0.26 5.98 -2.20
N GLY A 62 1.33 6.46 -2.81
CA GLY A 62 1.54 7.90 -3.01
C GLY A 62 2.40 8.18 -4.22
N ILE A 63 2.14 9.30 -4.88
CA ILE A 63 2.94 9.85 -5.97
C ILE A 63 3.27 11.29 -5.62
N ASP A 64 4.48 11.73 -5.91
CA ASP A 64 4.86 13.14 -5.87
C ASP A 64 5.95 13.41 -6.90
N ILE A 65 5.94 14.62 -7.46
CA ILE A 65 6.85 15.06 -8.52
C ILE A 65 8.24 15.41 -7.97
N LEU A 66 8.36 15.72 -6.67
CA LEU A 66 9.62 16.08 -6.04
C LEU A 66 10.23 14.88 -5.29
N GLU A 67 11.51 14.62 -5.51
CA GLU A 67 12.19 13.46 -4.93
C GLU A 67 12.32 13.57 -3.40
N ASP A 68 12.66 14.77 -2.90
CA ASP A 68 12.80 15.06 -1.48
C ASP A 68 11.49 14.84 -0.70
N ASN A 69 10.35 15.17 -1.31
CA ASN A 69 9.03 14.84 -0.78
C ASN A 69 8.85 13.33 -0.60
N ILE A 70 9.23 12.54 -1.61
CA ILE A 70 9.10 11.08 -1.59
C ILE A 70 9.99 10.46 -0.52
N GLU A 71 11.25 10.90 -0.42
CA GLU A 71 12.17 10.45 0.62
C GLU A 71 11.62 10.78 2.02
N ALA A 72 11.17 12.02 2.22
CA ALA A 72 10.59 12.46 3.48
C ALA A 72 9.31 11.69 3.83
N CYS A 73 8.45 11.44 2.84
CA CYS A 73 7.21 10.66 3.00
C CYS A 73 7.53 9.22 3.44
N ARG A 74 8.40 8.51 2.71
CA ARG A 74 8.83 7.15 3.04
C ARG A 74 9.42 7.07 4.45
N LYS A 75 10.32 8.00 4.79
CA LYS A 75 10.94 8.07 6.11
C LYS A 75 9.91 8.25 7.22
N ARG A 76 8.99 9.22 7.08
CA ARG A 76 7.96 9.51 8.09
C ARG A 76 7.00 8.34 8.31
N LEU A 77 6.58 7.67 7.23
CA LEU A 77 5.72 6.49 7.31
C LEU A 77 6.43 5.31 7.99
N PHE A 78 7.70 5.08 7.66
CA PHE A 78 8.51 4.06 8.31
C PHE A 78 8.72 4.35 9.80
N GLU A 79 9.10 5.58 10.16
CA GLU A 79 9.32 6.00 11.55
C GLU A 79 8.05 5.87 12.39
N LEU A 80 6.87 6.19 11.83
CA LEU A 80 5.59 5.98 12.50
C LEU A 80 5.38 4.49 12.84
N PHE A 81 5.59 3.60 11.88
CA PHE A 81 5.48 2.17 12.09
C PHE A 81 6.50 1.68 13.13
N GLU A 82 7.78 2.04 12.95
CA GLU A 82 8.88 1.59 13.78
C GLU A 82 8.70 2.01 15.25
N ALA A 83 8.30 3.27 15.49
CA ALA A 83 8.03 3.76 16.83
C ALA A 83 6.90 2.98 17.51
N GLY A 84 5.82 2.68 16.79
CA GLY A 84 4.71 1.86 17.29
C GLY A 84 5.13 0.42 17.60
N TYR A 85 5.95 -0.18 16.74
CA TYR A 85 6.43 -1.55 16.88
C TYR A 85 7.41 -1.69 18.06
N LYS A 86 8.40 -0.77 18.17
CA LYS A 86 9.32 -0.66 19.32
C LYS A 86 8.57 -0.44 20.64
N LYS A 87 7.53 0.40 20.65
CA LYS A 87 6.72 0.65 21.86
C LYS A 87 6.04 -0.61 22.37
N LEU A 88 5.58 -1.50 21.48
CA LEU A 88 4.87 -2.72 21.86
C LEU A 88 5.81 -3.87 22.24
N TYR A 89 6.90 -4.06 21.51
CA TYR A 89 7.74 -5.27 21.63
C TYR A 89 9.18 -5.01 22.08
N LYS A 90 9.57 -3.74 22.24
CA LYS A 90 10.90 -3.31 22.71
C LYS A 90 12.01 -3.92 21.85
N GLU A 91 12.87 -4.74 22.44
CA GLU A 91 14.00 -5.40 21.80
C GLU A 91 13.60 -6.63 20.98
N ASN A 92 12.38 -7.15 21.15
CA ASN A 92 11.91 -8.34 20.42
C ASN A 92 11.43 -8.04 18.99
N ILE A 93 11.63 -6.83 18.48
CA ILE A 93 11.28 -6.49 17.10
C ILE A 93 12.14 -7.28 16.11
N LYS A 94 11.57 -7.65 14.97
CA LYS A 94 12.27 -8.40 13.92
C LYS A 94 12.75 -7.46 12.83
N GLU A 95 14.03 -7.57 12.51
CA GLU A 95 14.65 -6.82 11.41
C GLU A 95 13.95 -7.13 10.08
N GLU A 96 13.58 -8.39 9.85
CA GLU A 96 12.93 -8.80 8.61
C GLU A 96 11.54 -8.16 8.42
N CYS A 97 10.87 -7.80 9.52
CA CYS A 97 9.63 -7.03 9.46
C CYS A 97 9.90 -5.60 9.03
N LEU A 98 10.92 -4.95 9.62
CA LEU A 98 11.34 -3.60 9.24
C LEU A 98 11.75 -3.53 7.77
N ASP A 99 12.50 -4.52 7.28
CA ASP A 99 12.93 -4.58 5.89
C ASP A 99 11.77 -4.78 4.93
N SER A 100 10.79 -5.62 5.31
CA SER A 100 9.56 -5.77 4.53
C SER A 100 8.77 -4.47 4.44
N ILE A 101 8.67 -3.70 5.54
CA ILE A 101 8.02 -2.38 5.54
C ILE A 101 8.76 -1.39 4.64
N LYS A 102 10.09 -1.27 4.76
CA LYS A 102 10.91 -0.38 3.92
C LYS A 102 10.73 -0.71 2.43
N PHE A 103 10.77 -1.99 2.10
CA PHE A 103 10.61 -2.46 0.74
C PHE A 103 9.23 -2.10 0.18
N ILE A 104 8.15 -2.39 0.91
CA ILE A 104 6.79 -2.02 0.50
C ILE A 104 6.67 -0.51 0.28
N LEU A 105 7.16 0.32 1.21
CA LEU A 105 7.12 1.77 1.06
C LEU A 105 7.90 2.27 -0.17
N SER A 106 9.03 1.63 -0.50
CA SER A 106 9.79 1.95 -1.71
C SER A 106 9.02 1.65 -3.01
N ARG A 107 8.17 0.63 -2.99
CA ARG A 107 7.32 0.22 -4.13
C ARG A 107 6.01 0.98 -4.22
N ASN A 108 5.51 1.48 -3.10
CA ASN A 108 4.19 2.09 -3.01
C ASN A 108 4.21 3.61 -3.04
N ILE A 109 5.29 4.24 -2.59
CA ILE A 109 5.47 5.69 -2.59
C ILE A 109 6.47 6.02 -3.70
N ILE A 110 6.01 6.57 -4.81
CA ILE A 110 6.74 6.63 -6.08
C ILE A 110 7.04 8.08 -6.46
N TRP A 111 8.27 8.32 -6.87
CA TRP A 111 8.67 9.58 -7.51
C TRP A 111 8.18 9.60 -8.95
N GLY A 112 7.18 10.42 -9.23
CA GLY A 112 6.49 10.40 -10.52
C GLY A 112 5.52 11.56 -10.70
N ASP A 113 5.05 11.71 -11.93
CA ASP A 113 4.03 12.67 -12.32
C ASP A 113 2.72 11.91 -12.55
N ALA A 114 1.76 12.15 -11.66
CA ALA A 114 0.43 11.53 -11.71
C ALA A 114 -0.43 12.05 -12.88
N LEU A 115 -0.09 13.19 -13.49
CA LEU A 115 -0.78 13.70 -14.67
C LEU A 115 -0.30 12.99 -15.93
N THR A 116 1.00 12.74 -16.05
CA THR A 116 1.57 12.01 -17.20
C THR A 116 1.61 10.50 -17.00
N LEU A 117 1.29 10.02 -15.79
CA LEU A 117 1.31 8.61 -15.37
C LEU A 117 2.71 7.96 -15.49
N LYS A 118 3.76 8.76 -15.36
CA LYS A 118 5.15 8.35 -15.59
C LYS A 118 6.06 8.70 -14.41
N THR A 119 7.13 7.95 -14.23
CA THR A 119 8.25 8.37 -13.39
C THR A 119 8.87 9.63 -13.96
N VAL A 120 9.51 10.41 -13.10
CA VAL A 120 10.16 11.68 -13.47
C VAL A 120 11.68 11.58 -13.47
N ASP A 121 12.20 10.36 -13.27
CA ASP A 121 13.60 10.05 -13.52
C ASP A 121 13.90 10.10 -15.03
N ASP A 122 15.17 10.02 -15.40
CA ASP A 122 15.61 10.17 -16.79
C ASP A 122 14.91 9.21 -17.77
N LYS A 123 14.43 8.06 -17.28
CA LYS A 123 13.79 7.03 -18.10
C LYS A 123 12.35 7.35 -18.48
N HIS A 124 11.63 8.11 -17.67
CA HIS A 124 10.22 8.48 -17.90
C HIS A 124 9.31 7.26 -18.20
N GLU A 125 9.46 6.19 -17.41
CA GLU A 125 8.71 4.94 -17.55
C GLU A 125 7.30 5.07 -16.95
N PRO A 126 6.33 4.24 -17.35
CA PRO A 126 5.02 4.23 -16.71
C PRO A 126 5.13 3.97 -15.20
N ILE A 127 4.35 4.69 -14.38
CA ILE A 127 4.26 4.42 -12.94
C ILE A 127 3.71 3.01 -12.74
N VAL A 128 4.40 2.20 -11.95
CA VAL A 128 4.00 0.83 -11.62
C VAL A 128 3.76 0.71 -10.13
N PHE A 129 2.54 0.32 -9.76
CA PHE A 129 2.19 -0.02 -8.39
C PHE A 129 2.25 -1.52 -8.14
N SER A 130 2.79 -1.89 -7.00
CA SER A 130 2.73 -3.26 -6.49
C SER A 130 1.48 -3.43 -5.62
N GLU A 131 0.56 -4.27 -6.06
CA GLU A 131 -0.58 -4.71 -5.26
C GLU A 131 -0.18 -5.89 -4.39
N TRP A 132 -0.59 -5.86 -3.12
CA TRP A 132 -0.24 -6.86 -2.11
C TRP A 132 -1.50 -7.49 -1.54
N SER A 133 -1.64 -8.81 -1.75
CA SER A 133 -2.80 -9.60 -1.29
C SER A 133 -2.38 -10.66 -0.28
N SER A 134 -3.04 -10.70 0.89
CA SER A 134 -2.90 -11.80 1.86
C SER A 134 -3.64 -13.04 1.35
N VAL A 135 -2.97 -14.20 1.34
CA VAL A 135 -3.55 -15.45 0.78
C VAL A 135 -4.00 -16.43 1.86
N ASN A 136 -3.13 -16.78 2.81
CA ASN A 136 -3.42 -17.76 3.86
C ASN A 136 -2.90 -17.32 5.23
N GLY A 137 -2.70 -16.02 5.37
CA GLY A 137 -2.29 -15.36 6.61
C GLY A 137 -0.81 -15.39 6.97
N LYS A 138 0.01 -16.13 6.24
CA LYS A 138 1.47 -15.99 6.31
C LYS A 138 2.07 -15.54 4.99
N MET A 139 1.39 -15.89 3.90
CA MET A 139 1.84 -15.63 2.56
C MET A 139 1.16 -14.39 1.97
N ILE A 140 1.95 -13.57 1.30
CA ILE A 140 1.51 -12.43 0.50
C ILE A 140 1.82 -12.72 -0.96
N LYS A 141 0.87 -12.39 -1.84
CA LYS A 141 1.04 -12.37 -3.28
C LYS A 141 1.25 -10.91 -3.72
N ARG A 142 2.28 -10.69 -4.54
CA ARG A 142 2.52 -9.40 -5.21
C ARG A 142 2.12 -9.50 -6.67
N ARG A 143 1.42 -8.47 -7.16
CA ARG A 143 1.12 -8.27 -8.58
C ARG A 143 1.39 -6.82 -8.93
N ASP A 144 2.11 -6.58 -10.02
CA ASP A 144 2.45 -5.24 -10.46
C ASP A 144 1.49 -4.80 -11.56
N PHE A 145 1.03 -3.55 -11.48
CA PHE A 145 0.11 -2.92 -12.44
C PHE A 145 0.63 -1.54 -12.83
N THR A 146 0.45 -1.15 -14.09
CA THR A 146 0.67 0.24 -14.47
C THR A 146 -0.45 1.11 -13.90
N TYR A 147 -0.12 2.36 -13.54
CA TYR A 147 -1.13 3.29 -13.03
C TYR A 147 -2.21 3.59 -14.07
N GLY A 148 -1.83 3.67 -15.35
CA GLY A 148 -2.78 3.82 -16.46
C GLY A 148 -3.82 2.69 -16.54
N ASN A 149 -3.39 1.43 -16.44
CA ASN A 149 -4.31 0.28 -16.46
C ASN A 149 -5.29 0.33 -15.27
N LEU A 150 -4.84 0.80 -14.10
CA LEU A 150 -5.70 0.94 -12.93
C LEU A 150 -6.77 2.02 -13.14
N LEU A 151 -6.40 3.16 -13.73
CA LEU A 151 -7.35 4.26 -14.02
C LEU A 151 -8.35 3.88 -15.12
N GLU A 152 -7.92 3.13 -16.13
CA GLU A 152 -8.79 2.64 -17.20
C GLU A 152 -9.85 1.67 -16.65
N ALA A 153 -9.42 0.74 -15.80
CA ALA A 153 -10.32 -0.18 -15.10
C ALA A 153 -11.29 0.56 -14.16
N GLU A 154 -10.85 1.64 -13.50
CA GLU A 154 -11.71 2.47 -12.66
C GLU A 154 -12.71 3.31 -13.46
N SER A 155 -12.27 3.93 -14.55
CA SER A 155 -13.13 4.76 -15.42
C SER A 155 -14.20 3.93 -16.13
N SER A 156 -13.93 2.64 -16.33
CA SER A 156 -14.87 1.68 -16.89
C SER A 156 -15.96 1.26 -15.89
N LYS A 157 -15.86 1.65 -14.61
CA LYS A 157 -16.94 1.48 -13.61
C LYS A 157 -18.00 2.55 -13.86
N VAL A 158 -19.08 2.22 -14.56
CA VAL A 158 -20.20 3.15 -14.76
C VAL A 158 -21.03 3.26 -13.47
N PRO A 159 -21.12 4.44 -12.80
CA PRO A 159 -21.99 4.61 -11.65
C PRO A 159 -23.47 4.71 -12.13
N GLY A 160 -24.36 3.85 -11.61
CA GLY A 160 -25.81 3.96 -11.83
C GLY A 160 -26.35 3.39 -13.15
N GLY A 161 -25.63 2.49 -13.82
CA GLY A 161 -26.17 1.73 -14.95
C GLY A 161 -27.20 0.68 -14.51
N LEU A 162 -28.16 0.36 -15.40
CA LEU A 162 -29.26 -0.63 -15.25
C LEU A 162 -28.84 -2.08 -14.91
N PHE A 163 -27.56 -2.29 -14.60
CA PHE A 163 -26.89 -3.56 -14.34
C PHE A 163 -25.93 -3.42 -13.15
N GLU A 164 -26.41 -2.89 -12.02
CA GLU A 164 -25.65 -2.83 -10.76
C GLU A 164 -25.21 -4.24 -10.26
N ASP A 165 -25.86 -5.30 -10.73
CA ASP A 165 -25.60 -6.69 -10.31
C ASP A 165 -24.59 -7.46 -11.19
N VAL A 166 -24.03 -6.86 -12.25
CA VAL A 166 -23.15 -7.60 -13.21
C VAL A 166 -21.66 -7.58 -12.80
N TYR A 167 -21.30 -6.76 -11.82
CA TYR A 167 -19.89 -6.51 -11.44
C TYR A 167 -19.21 -7.63 -10.64
N GLU A 168 -19.86 -8.77 -10.40
CA GLU A 168 -19.17 -9.94 -9.82
C GLU A 168 -18.53 -10.86 -10.88
N SER A 169 -18.69 -10.65 -12.19
CA SER A 169 -18.41 -11.74 -13.16
C SER A 169 -17.79 -11.44 -14.52
N ASP A 170 -17.53 -10.20 -14.94
CA ASP A 170 -16.85 -9.96 -16.23
C ASP A 170 -15.33 -9.70 -16.05
N PRO A 171 -14.46 -10.65 -16.42
CA PRO A 171 -13.00 -10.50 -16.31
C PRO A 171 -12.44 -9.41 -17.22
N ALA A 172 -13.19 -8.96 -18.23
CA ALA A 172 -12.72 -7.97 -19.21
C ALA A 172 -12.41 -6.60 -18.59
N PHE A 173 -12.99 -6.30 -17.43
CA PHE A 173 -12.83 -5.00 -16.74
C PHE A 173 -11.88 -5.07 -15.53
N LEU A 174 -11.24 -6.23 -15.31
CA LEU A 174 -10.21 -6.34 -14.28
C LEU A 174 -8.89 -5.79 -14.82
N PRO A 175 -8.16 -4.95 -14.06
CA PRO A 175 -6.84 -4.53 -14.48
C PRO A 175 -5.96 -5.77 -14.65
N THR A 176 -5.20 -5.82 -15.74
CA THR A 176 -4.27 -6.92 -16.03
C THR A 176 -2.90 -6.63 -15.41
N PRO A 177 -2.34 -7.55 -14.62
CA PRO A 177 -1.02 -7.36 -14.04
C PRO A 177 0.05 -7.47 -15.13
N ILE A 178 1.05 -6.58 -15.09
CA ILE A 178 2.22 -6.65 -15.97
C ILE A 178 3.26 -7.65 -15.47
N LYS A 179 3.23 -7.99 -14.18
CA LYS A 179 4.09 -9.01 -13.56
C LYS A 179 3.39 -9.63 -12.36
N GLU A 180 3.49 -10.94 -12.23
CA GLU A 180 3.08 -11.68 -11.03
C GLU A 180 4.29 -12.33 -10.37
N PHE A 181 4.25 -12.40 -9.04
CA PHE A 181 5.32 -12.95 -8.23
C PHE A 181 4.86 -14.19 -7.47
N PRO A 182 5.78 -15.12 -7.15
CA PRO A 182 5.48 -16.25 -6.27
C PRO A 182 4.96 -15.80 -4.91
N LEU A 183 4.28 -16.71 -4.21
CA LEU A 183 3.87 -16.48 -2.83
C LEU A 183 5.10 -16.40 -1.93
N VAL A 184 5.17 -15.35 -1.12
CA VAL A 184 6.28 -15.14 -0.18
C VAL A 184 5.76 -14.92 1.22
N HIS A 185 6.54 -15.32 2.22
CA HIS A 185 6.20 -15.00 3.60
C HIS A 185 6.23 -13.48 3.81
N PHE A 186 5.30 -12.92 4.59
CA PHE A 186 5.18 -11.47 4.75
C PHE A 186 6.42 -10.78 5.37
N LEU A 187 7.30 -11.55 6.03
CA LEU A 187 8.60 -11.10 6.56
C LEU A 187 9.76 -11.25 5.55
N ARG A 188 9.53 -11.83 4.38
CA ARG A 188 10.58 -12.12 3.38
C ARG A 188 10.31 -11.41 2.06
N ILE A 189 9.45 -10.40 2.07
CA ILE A 189 9.01 -9.70 0.86
C ILE A 189 10.18 -8.98 0.19
N SER A 190 11.10 -8.41 0.99
CA SER A 190 12.31 -7.74 0.51
C SER A 190 13.32 -8.66 -0.19
N HIS A 191 13.14 -9.98 -0.15
CA HIS A 191 14.11 -10.96 -0.69
C HIS A 191 13.72 -11.48 -2.08
N VAL A 192 12.61 -10.99 -2.67
CA VAL A 192 12.06 -11.51 -3.93
C VAL A 192 11.77 -10.35 -4.88
N GLU A 193 12.58 -10.23 -5.94
CA GLU A 193 12.49 -9.23 -7.02
C GLU A 193 12.11 -9.82 -8.39
#